data_AF-A0A4R2L212-F1
#
_entry.id   AF-A0A4R2L212-F1
#
_cell.length_a   1.000
_cell.length_b   1.000
_cell.length_c   1.000
_cell.angle_alpha   90.00
_cell.angle_beta   90.00
_cell.angle_gamma   90.00
#
_symmetry.space_group_name_H-M   'P 1'
#
loop_
_entity.id
_entity.type
_entity.pdbx_description
1 polymer ?
#
loop_
_entity_poly.entity_id
_entity_poly.type
_entity_poly.pdbx_seq_one_letter_code
_entity_poly.pdbx_strand_id
1 'polypeptide(L)'
;MCAACASAPPVQEMSDARQAIRAAESALGPGYAVPLRSARALLERAQLQLEAGAYAEAREYAIEARKEALRARDQADNPQLRP
;
A
#
# COMPACT_ATOMS: atom_id res chain seq x y z
N MET A 1 -4.09 13.51 -18.60
CA MET A 1 -3.54 12.30 -19.25
C MET A 1 -4.50 11.15 -19.04
N CYS A 2 -4.90 10.45 -20.11
CA CYS A 2 -5.93 9.42 -20.12
C CYS A 2 -5.43 8.12 -19.46
N ALA A 3 -6.00 7.76 -18.31
CA ALA A 3 -5.81 6.46 -17.68
C ALA A 3 -6.84 5.47 -18.28
N ALA A 4 -6.55 4.89 -19.44
CA ALA A 4 -7.38 3.80 -19.98
C ALA A 4 -6.65 3.02 -21.08
N CYS A 5 -5.49 2.46 -20.78
CA CYS A 5 -5.09 1.20 -21.41
C CYS A 5 -5.06 0.18 -20.29
N ALA A 6 -6.04 -0.73 -20.25
CA ALA A 6 -6.13 -1.79 -19.24
C ALA A 6 -4.92 -2.77 -19.27
N SER A 7 -4.01 -2.59 -20.22
CA SER A 7 -2.74 -3.29 -20.42
C SER A 7 -1.50 -2.50 -19.95
N ALA A 8 -1.68 -1.31 -19.37
CA ALA A 8 -0.55 -0.50 -18.89
C ALA A 8 -0.17 -0.87 -17.44
N PRO A 9 1.12 -0.77 -17.07
CA PRO A 9 1.56 -0.96 -15.69
C PRO A 9 0.84 0.00 -14.70
N PRO A 10 0.39 -0.47 -13.52
CA PRO A 10 -0.36 0.31 -12.52
C PRO A 10 0.54 1.28 -11.73
N VAL A 11 1.19 2.20 -12.43
CA VAL A 11 2.16 3.15 -11.83
C VAL A 11 1.51 4.09 -10.83
N GLN A 12 0.24 4.44 -11.01
CA GLN A 12 -0.48 5.33 -10.11
C GLN A 12 -0.79 4.63 -8.79
N GLU A 13 -1.37 3.43 -8.85
CA GLU A 13 -1.74 2.64 -7.67
C GLU A 13 -0.49 2.26 -6.85
N MET A 14 0.60 1.90 -7.53
CA MET A 14 1.89 1.63 -6.89
C MET A 14 2.45 2.87 -6.17
N SER A 15 2.34 4.05 -6.80
CA SER A 15 2.77 5.31 -6.19
C SER A 15 1.91 5.67 -4.97
N ASP A 16 0.58 5.52 -5.08
CA ASP A 16 -0.37 5.79 -4.01
C ASP A 16 -0.14 4.87 -2.81
N ALA A 17 0.12 3.59 -3.05
CA ALA A 17 0.48 2.62 -2.01
C ALA A 17 1.77 3.01 -1.28
N ARG A 18 2.82 3.39 -2.03
CA ARG A 18 4.09 3.86 -1.45
C ARG A 18 3.90 5.12 -0.60
N GLN A 19 3.11 6.08 -1.09
CA GLN A 19 2.82 7.30 -0.35
C GLN A 19 2.02 7.01 0.94
N ALA A 20 1.04 6.12 0.87
CA ALA A 20 0.25 5.72 2.03
C ALA A 20 1.11 5.03 3.11
N ILE A 21 2.01 4.13 2.71
CA ILE A 21 2.94 3.46 3.64
C ILE A 21 3.83 4.49 4.33
N ARG A 22 4.43 5.42 3.59
CA ARG A 22 5.25 6.50 4.19
C ARG A 22 4.45 7.39 5.14
N ALA A 23 3.21 7.74 4.77
CA ALA A 23 2.35 8.55 5.63
C ALA A 23 2.01 7.81 6.93
N ALA A 24 1.75 6.51 6.85
CA ALA A 24 1.50 5.66 8.00
C ALA A 24 2.74 5.52 8.89
N GLU A 25 3.92 5.32 8.31
CA GLU A 25 5.21 5.28 9.03
C GLU A 25 5.45 6.55 9.84
N SER A 26 5.20 7.71 9.25
CA SER A 26 5.34 9.00 9.94
C SER A 26 4.34 9.19 11.09
N ALA A 27 3.13 8.62 10.99
CA ALA A 27 2.11 8.71 12.03
C ALA A 27 2.33 7.72 13.18
N LEU A 28 2.84 6.53 12.87
CA LEU A 28 3.03 5.41 13.81
C LEU A 28 4.25 5.60 14.73
N GLY A 29 5.26 6.38 14.31
CA GLY A 29 6.45 6.65 15.10
C GLY A 29 7.41 5.46 15.26
N PRO A 30 8.59 5.67 15.88
CA PRO A 30 9.62 4.66 16.00
C PRO A 30 9.19 3.53 16.96
N GLY A 31 8.76 2.40 16.40
CA GLY A 31 8.37 1.20 17.15
C GLY A 31 7.19 0.43 16.55
N TYR A 32 6.37 1.09 15.72
CA TYR A 32 5.18 0.51 15.12
C TYR A 32 5.45 -0.02 13.71
N ALA A 33 6.37 -0.99 13.62
CA ALA A 33 6.64 -1.71 12.38
C ALA A 33 5.59 -2.80 12.11
N VAL A 34 4.93 -3.33 13.15
CA VAL A 34 4.01 -4.47 13.05
C VAL A 34 2.83 -4.21 12.12
N PRO A 35 2.08 -3.09 12.25
CA PRO A 35 0.90 -2.84 11.41
C PRO A 35 1.25 -2.63 9.94
N LEU A 36 2.48 -2.17 9.66
CA LEU A 36 2.94 -1.88 8.30
C LEU A 36 3.55 -3.07 7.57
N ARG A 37 3.87 -4.16 8.27
CA ARG A 37 4.45 -5.35 7.63
C ARG A 37 3.54 -5.91 6.54
N SER A 38 2.23 -5.98 6.79
CA SER A 38 1.26 -6.47 5.82
C SER A 38 1.20 -5.58 4.57
N ALA A 39 1.14 -4.25 4.76
CA ALA A 39 1.13 -3.30 3.66
C ALA A 39 2.41 -3.37 2.80
N ARG A 40 3.59 -3.48 3.44
CA ARG A 40 4.87 -3.63 2.75
C ARG A 40 4.97 -4.95 1.98
N ALA A 41 4.55 -6.07 2.58
CA ALA A 41 4.53 -7.37 1.92
C ALA A 41 3.59 -7.41 0.70
N LEU A 42 2.45 -6.72 0.78
CA LEU A 42 1.54 -6.57 -0.36
C LEU A 42 2.17 -5.72 -1.48
N LEU A 43 2.88 -4.63 -1.13
CA LEU A 43 3.58 -3.81 -2.13
C LEU A 43 4.72 -4.58 -2.80
N GLU A 44 5.46 -5.42 -2.06
CA GLU A 44 6.47 -6.31 -2.63
C GLU A 44 5.85 -7.33 -3.59
N ARG A 45 4.71 -7.94 -3.22
CA ARG A 45 3.96 -8.82 -4.14
C ARG A 45 3.50 -8.07 -5.38
N ALA A 46 3.00 -6.85 -5.23
CA ALA A 46 2.61 -6.02 -6.35
C ALA A 46 3.77 -5.77 -7.33
N GLN A 47 4.97 -5.52 -6.79
CA GLN A 47 6.20 -5.34 -7.58
C GLN A 47 6.59 -6.62 -8.32
N LEU A 48 6.51 -7.79 -7.67
CA LEU A 48 6.79 -9.08 -8.32
C LEU A 48 5.82 -9.36 -9.48
N GLN A 49 4.53 -9.08 -9.29
CA GLN A 49 3.54 -9.23 -10.36
C GLN A 49 3.75 -8.21 -11.49
N LEU A 50 4.16 -6.99 -11.17
CA LEU A 50 4.52 -5.96 -12.14
C LEU A 50 5.67 -6.45 -13.05
N GLU A 51 6.70 -7.03 -12.44
CA GLU A 51 7.88 -7.58 -13.13
C GLU A 51 7.52 -8.81 -13.97
N ALA A 52 6.55 -9.61 -13.53
CA ALA A 52 6.01 -10.75 -14.27
C ALA A 52 5.07 -10.34 -15.43
N GLY A 53 4.74 -9.04 -15.57
CA GLY A 53 3.76 -8.56 -16.55
C GLY A 53 2.29 -8.79 -16.15
N ALA A 54 2.05 -9.29 -14.94
CA ALA A 54 0.75 -9.51 -14.34
C ALA A 54 0.18 -8.20 -13.76
N TYR A 55 -0.16 -7.25 -14.65
CA TYR A 55 -0.53 -5.89 -14.26
C TYR A 55 -1.86 -5.80 -13.50
N ALA A 56 -2.79 -6.72 -13.73
CA ALA A 56 -4.06 -6.74 -13.02
C ALA A 56 -3.85 -7.13 -11.55
N GLU A 57 -3.07 -8.18 -11.32
CA GLU A 57 -2.69 -8.69 -10.02
C GLU A 57 -1.82 -7.66 -9.28
N ALA A 58 -0.85 -7.05 -9.97
CA ALA A 58 -0.05 -5.97 -9.42
C ALA A 58 -0.91 -4.80 -8.91
N ARG A 59 -1.94 -4.43 -9.68
CA ARG A 59 -2.88 -3.36 -9.31
C ARG A 59 -3.68 -3.73 -8.07
N GLU A 60 -4.20 -4.95 -8.01
CA GLU A 60 -4.95 -5.43 -6.83
C GLU A 60 -4.08 -5.43 -5.58
N TYR A 61 -2.87 -5.97 -5.65
CA TYR A 61 -1.94 -5.96 -4.53
C TYR A 61 -1.56 -4.54 -4.09
N ALA A 62 -1.39 -3.60 -5.03
CA ALA A 62 -1.11 -2.19 -4.71
C ALA A 62 -2.30 -1.51 -3.99
N ILE A 63 -3.53 -1.77 -4.45
CA ILE A 63 -4.75 -1.25 -3.82
C ILE A 63 -4.89 -1.80 -2.39
N GLU A 64 -4.67 -3.10 -2.19
CA GLU A 64 -4.71 -3.70 -0.86
C GLU A 64 -3.60 -3.17 0.05
N ALA A 65 -2.37 -3.01 -0.47
CA ALA A 65 -1.26 -2.39 0.27
C ALA A 65 -1.63 -0.99 0.77
N ARG A 66 -2.27 -0.18 -0.09
CA ARG A 66 -2.76 1.15 0.27
C ARG A 66 -3.81 1.09 1.37
N LYS A 67 -4.79 0.19 1.28
CA LYS A 67 -5.85 0.04 2.31
C LYS A 67 -5.26 -0.34 3.67
N GLU A 68 -4.34 -1.30 3.69
CA GLU A 68 -3.65 -1.72 4.92
C GLU A 68 -2.83 -0.59 5.53
N ALA A 69 -2.11 0.18 4.70
CA ALA A 69 -1.37 1.34 5.18
C ALA A 69 -2.27 2.42 5.77
N LEU A 70 -3.42 2.69 5.16
CA LEU A 70 -4.41 3.63 5.70
C LEU A 70 -4.99 3.14 7.03
N ARG A 71 -5.36 1.86 7.13
CA ARG A 71 -5.82 1.26 8.39
C ARG A 71 -4.76 1.38 9.49
N ALA A 72 -3.51 1.07 9.17
CA ALA A 72 -2.40 1.19 10.10
C ALA A 72 -2.18 2.65 10.57
N ARG A 73 -2.33 3.61 9.66
CA ARG A 73 -2.27 5.04 10.00
C ARG A 73 -3.42 5.46 10.90
N ASP A 74 -4.65 5.05 10.58
CA ASP A 74 -5.84 5.42 11.36
C ASP A 74 -5.77 4.81 12.78
N GLN A 75 -5.17 3.63 12.92
CA GLN A 75 -4.86 3.03 14.24
C GLN A 75 -3.81 3.82 15.03
N ALA A 76 -2.85 4.47 14.36
CA ALA A 76 -1.91 5.38 15.01
C ALA A 76 -2.58 6.67 15.47
N ASP A 77 -3.45 7.22 14.63
CA ASP A 77 -4.10 8.51 14.88
C ASP A 77 -5.21 8.40 15.95
N ASN A 78 -5.77 7.20 16.14
CA ASN A 78 -6.80 6.93 17.14
C ASN A 78 -6.35 5.88 18.19
N PRO A 79 -5.48 6.25 19.15
CA PRO A 79 -5.01 5.33 20.19
C PRO A 79 -6.11 4.86 21.16
N GLN A 80 -7.34 5.41 21.07
CA GLN A 80 -8.49 5.05 21.91
C GLN A 80 -9.30 3.86 21.37
N LEU A 81 -9.06 3.41 20.12
CA LEU A 81 -9.67 2.18 19.58
C LEU A 81 -8.79 0.96 19.88
N ARG A 82 -8.35 0.83 21.13
CA ARG A 82 -7.65 -0.36 21.65
C ARG A 82 -8.64 -1.13 22.53
N PRO A 83 -9.06 -2.35 22.16
CA PRO A 83 -9.80 -3.21 23.10
C PRO A 83 -8.93 -3.58 24.30
#